data_AF-A0A2V9TA98-F1
#
_entry.id   AF-A0A2V9TA98-F1
#
_cell.length_a   1.000
_cell.length_b   1.000
_cell.length_c   1.000
_cell.angle_alpha   90.00
_cell.angle_beta   90.00
_cell.angle_gamma   90.00
#
_symmetry.space_group_name_H-M   'P 1'
#
loop_
_entity.id
_entity.type
_entity.pdbx_description
1 polymer ?
#
loop_
_entity_poly.entity_id
_entity_poly.type
_entity_poly.pdbx_seq_one_letter_code
_entity_poly.pdbx_strand_id
1 'polypeptide(L)'
;MLGKIFFLAWVGLLGYANAQQASQPQVKVNMLNVCSPSADDQREISSALSRVPKQPLFAPDFEVDRGRTSMQENPNFLQSGQSAHVSSGDDTANWVRIRREFSVQALFSTVQYSFSTDPKNMVETLVFRVRDPKDLMQVSIEDSASAVTTPAAMLTTNTPATRIKLERFGKSSVVLARCYTTDTGPAPDQSAYEPLFQSASTIVANYRGLLGARRMVPEELARLGAGARRKPKPLGKKSAARKTASEDK
;
A
#
# COMPACT_ATOMS: atom_id res chain seq x y z
N MET A 1 12.21 81.17 -48.70
CA MET A 1 13.52 81.63 -48.18
C MET A 1 13.80 80.93 -46.87
N LEU A 2 15.01 80.34 -46.75
CA LEU A 2 15.76 79.99 -45.53
C LEU A 2 14.96 79.34 -44.37
N GLY A 3 15.10 78.06 -44.03
CA GLY A 3 16.36 77.36 -43.80
C GLY A 3 16.94 77.76 -42.45
N LYS A 4 16.67 76.97 -41.39
CA LYS A 4 17.46 76.96 -40.14
C LYS A 4 17.28 75.65 -39.38
N ILE A 5 18.41 75.00 -39.19
CA ILE A 5 18.72 73.78 -38.45
C ILE A 5 18.47 73.98 -36.96
N PHE A 6 17.89 73.01 -36.26
CA PHE A 6 18.06 72.88 -34.81
C PHE A 6 18.11 71.41 -34.35
N PHE A 7 19.32 71.05 -33.90
CA PHE A 7 19.70 70.15 -32.80
C PHE A 7 19.00 68.80 -32.59
N LEU A 8 19.80 67.74 -32.81
CA LEU A 8 19.69 66.44 -32.14
C LEU A 8 19.69 66.60 -30.62
N ALA A 9 18.71 66.00 -29.95
CA ALA A 9 18.83 65.57 -28.55
C ALA A 9 18.33 64.12 -28.44
N TRP A 10 19.27 63.27 -28.02
CA TRP A 10 19.17 61.84 -27.82
C TRP A 10 18.19 61.54 -26.68
N VAL A 11 17.12 60.78 -26.95
CA VAL A 11 16.26 60.19 -25.91
C VAL A 11 16.65 58.72 -25.80
N GLY A 12 17.41 58.38 -24.76
CA GLY A 12 17.80 57.01 -24.44
C GLY A 12 16.57 56.16 -24.11
N LEU A 13 16.49 55.00 -24.76
CA LEU A 13 15.53 53.95 -24.45
C LEU A 13 15.75 53.43 -23.03
N LEU A 14 14.79 53.69 -22.13
CA LEU A 14 14.63 52.92 -20.90
C LEU A 14 13.86 51.63 -21.27
N GLY A 15 14.60 50.53 -21.41
CA GLY A 15 14.04 49.20 -21.55
C GLY A 15 13.38 48.76 -20.26
N TYR A 16 12.06 48.53 -20.31
CA TYR A 16 11.31 47.89 -19.24
C TYR A 16 11.66 46.39 -19.23
N ALA A 17 12.46 45.97 -18.25
CA ALA A 17 12.60 44.56 -17.92
C ALA A 17 11.31 44.12 -17.19
N ASN A 18 10.39 43.49 -17.94
CA ASN A 18 9.25 42.78 -17.36
C ASN A 18 9.81 41.54 -16.65
N ALA A 19 10.01 41.63 -15.34
CA ALA A 19 10.24 40.47 -14.50
C ALA A 19 8.95 39.65 -14.50
N GLN A 20 8.88 38.65 -15.37
CA GLN A 20 7.81 37.67 -15.40
C GLN A 20 7.91 36.86 -14.11
N GLN A 21 7.15 37.31 -13.11
CA GLN A 21 7.02 36.69 -11.80
C GLN A 21 6.57 35.25 -12.05
N ALA A 22 7.46 34.29 -11.84
CA ALA A 22 7.17 32.88 -11.98
C ALA A 22 5.99 32.56 -11.06
N SER A 23 4.81 32.34 -11.64
CA SER A 23 3.65 31.88 -10.90
C SER A 23 4.03 30.56 -10.25
N GLN A 24 4.12 30.55 -8.92
CA GLN A 24 4.36 29.33 -8.17
C GLN A 24 3.29 28.31 -8.61
N PRO A 25 3.68 27.08 -8.99
CA PRO A 25 2.72 26.09 -9.46
C PRO A 25 1.71 25.85 -8.35
N GLN A 26 0.43 26.14 -8.62
CA GLN A 26 -0.64 25.85 -7.68
C GLN A 26 -0.77 24.33 -7.56
N VAL A 27 -0.22 23.77 -6.50
CA VAL A 27 -0.40 22.37 -6.15
C VAL A 27 -1.81 22.21 -5.60
N LYS A 28 -2.75 21.80 -6.47
CA LYS A 28 -4.10 21.42 -6.03
C LYS A 28 -4.01 20.09 -5.28
N VAL A 29 -3.92 20.18 -3.95
CA VAL A 29 -3.99 19.02 -3.07
C VAL A 29 -5.46 18.60 -2.96
N ASN A 30 -5.83 17.52 -3.67
CA ASN A 30 -7.13 16.87 -3.44
C ASN A 30 -7.03 16.09 -2.13
N MET A 31 -7.43 16.72 -1.02
CA MET A 31 -7.46 16.07 0.28
C MET A 31 -8.55 14.98 0.27
N LEU A 32 -8.13 13.72 0.30
CA LEU A 32 -9.04 12.58 0.29
C LEU A 32 -9.59 12.37 1.70
N ASN A 33 -10.87 12.67 1.95
CA ASN A 33 -11.49 12.38 3.25
C ASN A 33 -11.82 10.88 3.35
N VAL A 34 -10.85 10.10 3.82
CA VAL A 34 -10.95 8.64 3.90
C VAL A 34 -11.72 8.14 5.12
N CYS A 35 -11.84 8.97 6.17
CA CYS A 35 -12.47 8.59 7.43
C CYS A 35 -13.97 8.85 7.44
N SER A 36 -14.43 9.88 6.73
CA SER A 36 -15.84 10.26 6.66
C SER A 36 -16.25 10.58 5.23
N PRO A 37 -16.24 9.58 4.33
CA PRO A 37 -16.64 9.79 2.93
C PRO A 37 -18.10 10.22 2.82
N SER A 38 -18.41 10.97 1.75
CA SER A 38 -19.75 11.52 1.54
C SER A 38 -20.82 10.43 1.34
N ALA A 39 -22.11 10.79 1.43
CA ALA A 39 -23.19 9.84 1.14
C ALA A 39 -23.15 9.32 -0.32
N ASP A 40 -22.64 10.12 -1.25
CA ASP A 40 -22.44 9.71 -2.65
C ASP A 40 -21.34 8.65 -2.75
N ASP A 41 -20.21 8.90 -2.07
CA ASP A 41 -19.10 7.96 -1.98
C ASP A 41 -19.53 6.62 -1.34
N GLN A 42 -20.36 6.67 -0.29
CA GLN A 42 -20.92 5.47 0.35
C GLN A 42 -21.78 4.65 -0.63
N ARG A 43 -22.61 5.32 -1.44
CA ARG A 43 -23.43 4.67 -2.48
C ARG A 43 -22.56 4.04 -3.56
N GLU A 44 -21.49 4.72 -3.98
CA GLU A 44 -20.54 4.16 -4.93
C GLU A 44 -19.82 2.92 -4.38
N ILE A 45 -19.33 2.97 -3.13
CA ILE A 45 -18.72 1.83 -2.45
C ILE A 45 -19.70 0.66 -2.37
N SER A 46 -20.92 0.90 -1.89
CA SER A 46 -21.95 -0.13 -1.79
C SER A 46 -22.26 -0.77 -3.15
N SER A 47 -22.44 0.07 -4.20
CA SER A 47 -22.68 -0.42 -5.56
C SER A 47 -21.52 -1.25 -6.09
N ALA A 48 -20.28 -0.83 -5.85
CA ALA A 48 -19.10 -1.58 -6.30
C ALA A 48 -18.96 -2.93 -5.57
N LEU A 49 -19.13 -2.96 -4.25
CA LEU A 49 -19.05 -4.20 -3.46
C LEU A 49 -20.14 -5.20 -3.87
N SER A 50 -21.37 -4.73 -4.13
CA SER A 50 -22.48 -5.60 -4.55
C SER A 50 -22.27 -6.29 -5.91
N ARG A 51 -21.40 -5.75 -6.76
CA ARG A 51 -21.05 -6.32 -8.07
C ARG A 51 -20.01 -7.44 -7.99
N VAL A 52 -19.33 -7.59 -6.85
CA VAL A 52 -18.33 -8.64 -6.66
C VAL A 52 -19.00 -10.02 -6.67
N PRO A 53 -18.60 -10.93 -7.59
CA PRO A 53 -19.25 -12.23 -7.70
C PRO A 53 -18.94 -13.10 -6.47
N LYS A 54 -19.97 -13.69 -5.89
CA LYS A 54 -19.85 -14.57 -4.70
C LYS A 54 -19.30 -15.96 -5.05
N GLN A 55 -19.66 -16.48 -6.23
CA GLN A 55 -19.22 -17.77 -6.75
C GLN A 55 -18.73 -17.58 -8.18
N PRO A 56 -17.51 -17.05 -8.36
CA PRO A 56 -16.97 -16.83 -9.70
C PRO A 56 -16.54 -18.13 -10.37
N LEU A 57 -16.61 -18.13 -11.70
CA LEU A 57 -15.92 -19.10 -12.54
C LEU A 57 -14.56 -18.55 -12.95
N PHE A 58 -13.50 -19.17 -12.44
CA PHE A 58 -12.12 -18.83 -12.79
C PHE A 58 -11.68 -19.59 -14.04
N ALA A 59 -10.75 -18.99 -14.79
CA ALA A 59 -9.94 -19.73 -15.75
C ALA A 59 -9.18 -20.88 -15.05
N PRO A 60 -8.84 -21.95 -15.78
CA PRO A 60 -8.10 -23.08 -15.20
C PRO A 60 -6.70 -22.67 -14.74
N ASP A 61 -6.05 -21.79 -15.48
CA ASP A 61 -4.70 -21.31 -15.18
C ASP A 61 -4.73 -20.18 -14.13
N PHE A 62 -3.70 -20.15 -13.28
CA PHE A 62 -3.53 -19.13 -12.26
C PHE A 62 -2.05 -18.87 -11.99
N GLU A 63 -1.75 -17.67 -11.48
CA GLU A 63 -0.40 -17.22 -11.17
C GLU A 63 -0.20 -17.16 -9.65
N VAL A 64 0.97 -17.62 -9.19
CA VAL A 64 1.41 -17.48 -7.80
C VAL A 64 2.83 -16.93 -7.80
N ASP A 65 2.95 -15.67 -7.38
CA ASP A 65 4.24 -15.00 -7.25
C ASP A 65 4.60 -14.85 -5.76
N ARG A 66 5.89 -14.82 -5.49
CA ARG A 66 6.42 -14.50 -4.16
C ARG A 66 7.69 -13.69 -4.31
N GLY A 67 7.95 -12.81 -3.36
CA GLY A 67 9.14 -11.97 -3.41
C GLY A 67 9.49 -11.32 -2.08
N ARG A 68 10.62 -10.62 -2.11
CA ARG A 68 11.06 -9.74 -1.02
C ARG A 68 11.22 -8.34 -1.59
N THR A 69 10.71 -7.37 -0.86
CA THR A 69 10.88 -5.95 -1.18
C THR A 69 11.63 -5.31 -0.02
N SER A 70 12.77 -4.69 -0.29
CA SER A 70 13.49 -3.87 0.68
C SER A 70 13.26 -2.40 0.36
N MET A 71 12.81 -1.63 1.35
CA MET A 71 12.72 -0.18 1.20
C MET A 71 14.12 0.41 1.39
N GLN A 72 14.90 0.53 0.33
CA GLN A 72 16.13 1.34 0.34
C GLN A 72 15.75 2.79 0.01
N GLU A 73 14.95 3.41 0.88
CA GLU A 73 14.70 4.84 0.76
C GLU A 73 15.88 5.58 1.40
N ASN A 74 16.80 6.05 0.57
CA ASN A 74 17.83 6.98 0.99
C ASN A 74 17.18 8.39 0.99
N PRO A 75 16.93 9.02 2.14
CA PRO A 75 16.09 10.22 2.24
C PRO A 75 16.87 11.50 1.91
N ASN A 76 17.70 11.49 0.86
CA ASN A 76 18.50 12.66 0.47
C ASN A 76 17.79 13.59 -0.53
N PHE A 77 16.47 13.45 -0.75
CA PHE A 77 15.74 14.39 -1.61
C PHE A 77 15.19 15.63 -0.88
N LEU A 78 15.23 15.68 0.46
CA LEU A 78 14.80 16.87 1.22
C LEU A 78 15.73 17.13 2.42
N GLN A 79 16.97 17.54 2.15
CA GLN A 79 17.81 18.16 3.18
C GLN A 79 17.69 19.68 3.12
N SER A 80 16.90 20.22 4.04
CA SER A 80 17.23 21.45 4.76
C SER A 80 16.55 21.42 6.12
N GLY A 81 17.30 20.95 7.12
CA GLY A 81 17.05 21.23 8.54
C GLY A 81 15.94 20.43 9.22
N GLN A 82 16.18 19.14 9.49
CA GLN A 82 15.84 18.50 10.77
C GLN A 82 16.35 17.05 10.78
N SER A 83 16.84 16.63 11.94
CA SER A 83 17.43 15.32 12.23
C SER A 83 16.46 14.18 11.94
N ALA A 84 16.62 13.54 10.78
CA ALA A 84 15.99 12.27 10.48
C ALA A 84 16.59 11.20 11.42
N HIS A 85 15.77 10.70 12.33
CA HIS A 85 16.08 9.49 13.08
C HIS A 85 16.17 8.34 12.06
N VAL A 86 17.39 8.00 11.64
CA VAL A 86 17.65 6.83 10.80
C VAL A 86 17.31 5.61 11.64
N SER A 87 16.13 5.02 11.41
CA SER A 87 15.87 3.67 11.89
C SER A 87 16.77 2.73 11.09
N SER A 88 17.82 2.23 11.74
CA SER A 88 18.76 1.22 11.25
C SER A 88 18.14 -0.19 11.20
N GLY A 89 16.92 -0.30 10.66
CA GLY A 89 16.19 -1.54 10.52
C GLY A 89 16.13 -2.00 9.07
N ASP A 90 16.43 -3.27 8.83
CA ASP A 90 16.06 -3.96 7.59
C ASP A 90 14.52 -4.00 7.45
N ASP A 91 13.91 -2.91 6.98
CA ASP A 91 12.48 -2.85 6.64
C ASP A 91 12.27 -3.59 5.30
N THR A 92 12.49 -4.91 5.35
CA THR A 92 12.24 -5.85 4.24
C THR A 92 10.90 -6.52 4.46
N ALA A 93 10.01 -6.40 3.47
CA ALA A 93 8.74 -7.10 3.41
C ALA A 93 8.86 -8.36 2.55
N ASN A 94 8.40 -9.49 3.06
CA ASN A 94 8.14 -10.69 2.25
C ASN A 94 6.70 -10.64 1.78
N TRP A 95 6.44 -11.04 0.54
CA TRP A 95 5.08 -11.02 0.00
C TRP A 95 4.78 -12.24 -0.87
N VAL A 96 3.50 -12.57 -0.94
CA VAL A 96 2.91 -13.59 -1.82
C VAL A 96 1.73 -12.97 -2.55
N ARG A 97 1.58 -13.29 -3.82
CA ARG A 97 0.50 -12.80 -4.68
C ARG A 97 -0.10 -13.97 -5.45
N ILE A 98 -1.42 -14.09 -5.39
CA ILE A 98 -2.21 -15.08 -6.10
C ILE A 98 -3.10 -14.31 -7.06
N ARG A 99 -2.99 -14.58 -8.37
CA ARG A 99 -3.83 -13.95 -9.39
C ARG A 99 -4.61 -15.01 -10.14
N ARG A 100 -5.91 -14.75 -10.29
CA ARG A 100 -6.82 -15.54 -11.12
C ARG A 100 -7.55 -14.64 -12.10
N GLU A 101 -7.79 -15.19 -13.28
CA GLU A 101 -8.63 -14.59 -14.30
C GLU A 101 -10.06 -15.08 -14.15
N PHE A 102 -11.03 -14.18 -14.30
CA PHE A 102 -12.43 -14.57 -14.42
C PHE A 102 -12.73 -14.97 -15.87
N SER A 103 -13.67 -15.92 -16.04
CA SER A 103 -14.18 -16.27 -17.37
C SER A 103 -14.79 -15.06 -18.11
N VAL A 104 -14.87 -15.15 -19.43
CA VAL A 104 -15.13 -14.02 -20.35
C VAL A 104 -16.46 -13.26 -20.14
N GLN A 105 -17.38 -13.80 -19.35
CA GLN A 105 -18.70 -13.21 -19.11
C GLN A 105 -18.77 -12.34 -17.83
N ALA A 106 -17.68 -12.25 -17.06
CA ALA A 106 -17.65 -11.50 -15.80
C ALA A 106 -17.30 -10.01 -16.01
N LEU A 107 -17.89 -9.13 -15.20
CA LEU A 107 -17.58 -7.69 -15.12
C LEU A 107 -16.08 -7.43 -14.85
N PHE A 108 -15.51 -8.25 -13.96
CA PHE A 108 -14.10 -8.17 -13.61
C PHE A 108 -13.28 -9.07 -14.55
N SER A 109 -12.09 -8.61 -14.94
CA SER A 109 -11.12 -9.41 -15.68
C SER A 109 -10.32 -10.28 -14.72
N THR A 110 -9.81 -9.70 -13.63
CA THR A 110 -8.89 -10.38 -12.72
C THR A 110 -9.32 -10.20 -11.26
N VAL A 111 -9.00 -11.18 -10.43
CA VAL A 111 -8.85 -11.00 -8.99
C VAL A 111 -7.40 -11.27 -8.60
N GLN A 112 -6.82 -10.35 -7.85
CA GLN A 112 -5.47 -10.45 -7.30
C GLN A 112 -5.57 -10.38 -5.79
N TYR A 113 -5.10 -11.42 -5.13
CA TYR A 113 -4.92 -11.46 -3.70
C TYR A 113 -3.43 -11.31 -3.40
N SER A 114 -3.08 -10.46 -2.45
CA SER A 114 -1.70 -10.33 -1.98
C SER A 114 -1.66 -10.32 -0.46
N PHE A 115 -0.59 -10.91 0.09
CA PHE A 115 -0.27 -10.86 1.50
C PHE A 115 1.19 -10.46 1.65
N SER A 116 1.45 -9.41 2.41
CA SER A 116 2.80 -8.95 2.74
C SER A 116 3.02 -8.92 4.24
N THR A 117 4.24 -9.25 4.66
CA THR A 117 4.67 -9.20 6.06
C THR A 117 6.06 -8.59 6.16
N ASP A 118 6.16 -7.60 7.04
CA ASP A 118 7.42 -6.98 7.49
C ASP A 118 7.53 -7.14 9.02
N PRO A 119 8.60 -6.64 9.68
CA PRO A 119 8.76 -6.77 11.13
C PRO A 119 7.68 -6.08 11.99
N LYS A 120 6.91 -5.14 11.42
CA LYS A 120 5.93 -4.29 12.10
C LYS A 120 4.50 -4.67 11.73
N ASN A 121 4.24 -4.96 10.46
CA ASN A 121 2.90 -5.12 9.90
C ASN A 121 2.76 -6.38 9.04
N MET A 122 1.52 -6.88 9.01
CA MET A 122 1.01 -7.82 8.02
C MET A 122 -0.16 -7.15 7.30
N VAL A 123 -0.17 -7.21 5.97
CA VAL A 123 -1.20 -6.58 5.14
C VAL A 123 -1.72 -7.59 4.15
N GLU A 124 -3.03 -7.78 4.16
CA GLU A 124 -3.78 -8.57 3.18
C GLU A 124 -4.53 -7.59 2.26
N THR A 125 -4.43 -7.81 0.95
CA THR A 125 -5.12 -6.97 -0.04
C THR A 125 -5.77 -7.85 -1.09
N LEU A 126 -7.03 -7.53 -1.41
CA LEU A 126 -7.81 -8.15 -2.46
C LEU A 126 -8.20 -7.09 -3.48
N VAL A 127 -7.81 -7.30 -4.73
CA VAL A 127 -8.03 -6.35 -5.83
C VAL A 127 -8.81 -7.01 -6.95
N PHE A 128 -9.92 -6.38 -7.34
CA PHE A 128 -10.72 -6.74 -8.50
C PHE A 128 -10.50 -5.72 -9.60
N ARG A 129 -10.01 -6.15 -10.77
CA ARG A 129 -9.82 -5.28 -11.92
C ARG A 129 -10.99 -5.41 -12.88
N VAL A 130 -11.55 -4.29 -13.32
CA VAL A 130 -12.66 -4.26 -14.29
C VAL A 130 -12.11 -4.55 -15.69
N ARG A 131 -12.84 -5.35 -16.49
CA ARG A 131 -12.41 -5.76 -17.83
C ARG A 131 -12.36 -4.59 -18.82
N ASP A 132 -13.47 -3.87 -18.95
CA ASP A 132 -13.61 -2.73 -19.86
C ASP A 132 -14.07 -1.50 -19.08
N PRO A 133 -13.15 -0.84 -18.34
CA PRO A 133 -13.51 0.22 -17.41
C PRO A 133 -13.94 1.49 -18.17
N LYS A 134 -15.21 1.88 -18.00
CA LYS A 134 -15.68 3.22 -18.40
C LYS A 134 -15.39 4.26 -17.33
N ASP A 135 -15.77 3.93 -16.09
CA ASP A 135 -15.58 4.78 -14.91
C ASP A 135 -14.78 4.04 -13.84
N LEU A 136 -15.32 2.94 -13.28
CA LEU A 136 -14.63 2.15 -12.27
C LEU A 136 -13.54 1.28 -12.91
N MET A 137 -12.31 1.43 -12.44
CA MET A 137 -11.14 0.66 -12.90
C MET A 137 -10.86 -0.54 -12.01
N GLN A 138 -10.92 -0.34 -10.69
CA GLN A 138 -10.68 -1.42 -9.73
C GLN A 138 -11.38 -1.17 -8.39
N VAL A 139 -11.67 -2.28 -7.71
CA VAL A 139 -12.08 -2.32 -6.30
C VAL A 139 -10.97 -2.99 -5.52
N SER A 140 -10.43 -2.31 -4.51
CA SER A 140 -9.42 -2.83 -3.61
C SER A 140 -9.98 -2.88 -2.19
N ILE A 141 -9.80 -3.99 -1.50
CA ILE A 141 -10.16 -4.18 -0.09
C ILE A 141 -8.89 -4.62 0.63
N GLU A 142 -8.62 -4.02 1.77
CA GLU A 142 -7.42 -4.25 2.56
C GLU A 142 -7.79 -4.52 4.01
N ASP A 143 -7.00 -5.40 4.61
CA ASP A 143 -6.98 -5.70 6.03
C ASP A 143 -5.51 -5.69 6.50
N SER A 144 -5.30 -5.22 7.71
CA SER A 144 -3.97 -5.02 8.29
C SER A 144 -3.95 -5.45 9.75
N ALA A 145 -2.89 -6.15 10.14
CA ALA A 145 -2.65 -6.54 11.52
C ALA A 145 -1.18 -6.34 11.90
N SER A 146 -0.91 -6.19 13.19
CA SER A 146 0.46 -6.12 13.69
C SER A 146 1.22 -7.44 13.45
N ALA A 147 2.51 -7.34 13.10
CA ALA A 147 3.38 -8.50 12.83
C ALA A 147 3.68 -9.38 14.05
N VAL A 148 3.12 -9.04 15.22
CA VAL A 148 3.19 -9.86 16.45
C VAL A 148 2.42 -11.18 16.33
N THR A 149 1.61 -11.35 15.28
CA THR A 149 0.94 -12.63 14.94
C THR A 149 1.77 -13.45 13.95
N THR A 150 1.25 -14.60 13.49
CA THR A 150 1.84 -15.34 12.34
C THR A 150 0.93 -15.18 11.12
N PRO A 151 1.46 -15.26 9.88
CA PRO A 151 0.62 -15.19 8.68
C PRO A 151 -0.52 -16.21 8.70
N ALA A 152 -0.24 -17.44 9.14
CA ALA A 152 -1.27 -18.48 9.30
C ALA A 152 -2.35 -18.07 10.31
N ALA A 153 -1.97 -17.50 11.46
CA ALA A 153 -2.92 -17.03 12.45
C ALA A 153 -3.82 -15.90 11.91
N MET A 154 -3.25 -14.85 11.29
CA MET A 154 -4.01 -13.73 10.71
C MET A 154 -5.05 -14.22 9.68
N LEU A 155 -4.66 -15.14 8.80
CA LEU A 155 -5.55 -15.67 7.77
C LEU A 155 -6.66 -16.59 8.30
N THR A 156 -6.51 -17.10 9.52
CA THR A 156 -7.56 -17.89 10.21
C THR A 156 -8.52 -17.02 11.02
N THR A 157 -8.06 -15.88 11.57
CA THR A 157 -8.88 -15.01 12.42
C THR A 157 -9.95 -14.23 11.66
N ASN A 158 -9.84 -14.11 10.33
CA ASN A 158 -10.75 -13.32 9.49
C ASN A 158 -10.94 -11.91 10.05
N THR A 159 -9.84 -11.21 10.28
CA THR A 159 -9.84 -9.82 10.75
C THR A 159 -10.69 -8.94 9.82
N PRO A 160 -11.43 -7.95 10.37
CA PRO A 160 -12.29 -7.10 9.56
C PRO A 160 -11.48 -6.24 8.59
N ALA A 161 -12.01 -6.01 7.39
CA ALA A 161 -11.43 -5.07 6.45
C ALA A 161 -11.27 -3.69 7.09
N THR A 162 -10.10 -3.10 6.89
CA THR A 162 -9.73 -1.78 7.41
C THR A 162 -9.78 -0.71 6.34
N ARG A 163 -9.75 -1.08 5.04
CA ARG A 163 -9.81 -0.10 3.96
C ARG A 163 -10.46 -0.64 2.69
N ILE A 164 -11.24 0.23 2.03
CA ILE A 164 -11.89 -0.01 0.75
C ILE A 164 -11.51 1.16 -0.17
N LYS A 165 -11.02 0.86 -1.37
CA LYS A 165 -10.67 1.86 -2.39
C LYS A 165 -11.33 1.50 -3.71
N LEU A 166 -12.02 2.47 -4.31
CA LEU A 166 -12.45 2.46 -5.69
C LEU A 166 -11.55 3.36 -6.51
N GLU A 167 -10.84 2.79 -7.48
CA GLU A 167 -10.10 3.58 -8.45
C GLU A 167 -10.97 3.84 -9.66
N ARG A 168 -10.96 5.08 -10.14
CA ARG A 168 -11.82 5.53 -11.23
C ARG A 168 -11.01 6.21 -12.32
N PHE A 169 -11.37 5.96 -13.57
CA PHE A 169 -10.77 6.59 -14.73
C PHE A 169 -11.24 8.05 -14.84
N GLY A 170 -10.32 8.99 -14.97
CA GLY A 170 -10.64 10.42 -15.13
C GLY A 170 -11.33 11.09 -13.93
N LYS A 171 -11.47 10.40 -12.79
CA LYS A 171 -12.12 10.87 -11.55
C LYS A 171 -11.25 10.57 -10.34
N SER A 172 -11.45 11.31 -9.25
CA SER A 172 -10.78 11.01 -7.98
C SER A 172 -11.16 9.61 -7.48
N SER A 173 -10.24 8.91 -6.81
CA SER A 173 -10.59 7.66 -6.15
C SER A 173 -11.60 7.90 -5.03
N VAL A 174 -12.44 6.91 -4.74
CA VAL A 174 -13.27 6.90 -3.52
C VAL A 174 -12.60 5.96 -2.53
N VAL A 175 -12.41 6.41 -1.29
CA VAL A 175 -11.73 5.60 -0.27
C VAL A 175 -12.50 5.72 1.05
N LEU A 176 -12.68 4.57 1.69
CA LEU A 176 -13.15 4.46 3.06
C LEU A 176 -12.09 3.68 3.83
N ALA A 177 -11.60 4.23 4.94
CA ALA A 177 -10.64 3.58 5.83
C ALA A 177 -11.13 3.66 7.27
N ARG A 178 -10.85 2.63 8.07
CA ARG A 178 -11.02 2.68 9.52
C ARG A 178 -10.02 3.68 10.08
N CYS A 179 -10.53 4.65 10.82
CA CYS A 179 -9.71 5.69 11.41
C CYS A 179 -9.74 5.55 12.92
N TYR A 180 -8.56 5.49 13.51
CA TYR A 180 -8.36 5.30 14.94
C TYR A 180 -7.95 6.62 15.59
N THR A 181 -7.95 6.64 16.92
CA THR A 181 -7.48 7.79 17.70
C THR A 181 -6.06 8.15 17.28
N THR A 182 -5.82 9.43 17.08
CA THR A 182 -4.48 9.97 16.79
C THR A 182 -4.08 10.91 17.92
N ASP A 183 -2.81 11.32 17.95
CA ASP A 183 -2.32 12.34 18.89
C ASP A 183 -3.07 13.68 18.76
N THR A 184 -3.79 13.89 17.63
CA THR A 184 -4.51 15.12 17.31
C THR A 184 -6.01 15.10 17.65
N GLY A 185 -6.55 14.00 18.17
CA GLY A 185 -7.95 13.94 18.60
C GLY A 185 -8.57 12.54 18.65
N PRO A 186 -9.80 12.42 19.16
CA PRO A 186 -10.52 11.16 19.25
C PRO A 186 -10.80 10.58 17.85
N ALA A 187 -10.96 9.25 17.79
CA ALA A 187 -11.38 8.58 16.56
C ALA A 187 -12.74 9.14 16.07
N PRO A 188 -12.91 9.38 14.75
CA PRO A 188 -14.19 9.79 14.20
C PRO A 188 -15.23 8.68 14.36
N ASP A 189 -16.51 9.04 14.54
CA ASP A 189 -17.60 8.06 14.52
C ASP A 189 -17.78 7.51 13.09
N GLN A 190 -17.63 6.20 12.97
CA GLN A 190 -17.75 5.46 11.72
C GLN A 190 -18.89 4.43 11.74
N SER A 191 -19.80 4.49 12.71
CA SER A 191 -20.91 3.56 12.87
C SER A 191 -21.78 3.42 11.60
N ALA A 192 -22.00 4.52 10.88
CA ALA A 192 -22.75 4.52 9.61
C ALA A 192 -22.08 3.70 8.48
N TYR A 193 -20.76 3.50 8.54
CA TYR A 193 -19.99 2.79 7.52
C TYR A 193 -19.80 1.30 7.85
N GLU A 194 -20.20 0.85 9.03
CA GLU A 194 -20.01 -0.54 9.47
C GLU A 194 -20.62 -1.58 8.51
N PRO A 195 -21.80 -1.36 7.90
CA PRO A 195 -22.32 -2.28 6.88
C PRO A 195 -21.40 -2.43 5.66
N LEU A 196 -20.68 -1.37 5.28
CA LEU A 196 -19.73 -1.41 4.16
C LEU A 196 -18.49 -2.23 4.53
N PHE A 197 -17.94 -2.03 5.74
CA PHE A 197 -16.84 -2.84 6.25
C PHE A 197 -17.23 -4.31 6.41
N GLN A 198 -18.44 -4.60 6.89
CA GLN A 198 -18.93 -5.97 7.02
C GLN A 198 -19.06 -6.66 5.65
N SER A 199 -19.58 -5.95 4.65
CA SER A 199 -19.68 -6.46 3.28
C SER A 199 -18.30 -6.74 2.68
N ALA A 200 -17.36 -5.79 2.84
CA ALA A 200 -15.98 -5.94 2.40
C ALA A 200 -15.26 -7.11 3.09
N SER A 201 -15.44 -7.25 4.41
CA SER A 201 -14.87 -8.37 5.20
C SER A 201 -15.41 -9.73 4.73
N THR A 202 -16.70 -9.79 4.40
CA THR A 202 -17.34 -10.99 3.85
C THR A 202 -16.74 -11.36 2.49
N ILE A 203 -16.52 -10.37 1.63
CA ILE A 203 -15.86 -10.57 0.32
C ILE A 203 -14.44 -11.12 0.51
N VAL A 204 -13.64 -10.49 1.37
CA VAL A 204 -12.26 -10.94 1.63
C VAL A 204 -12.25 -12.36 2.19
N ALA A 205 -13.08 -12.67 3.19
CA ALA A 205 -13.15 -14.01 3.77
C ALA A 205 -13.55 -15.08 2.74
N ASN A 206 -14.51 -14.77 1.87
CA ASN A 206 -14.92 -15.66 0.79
C ASN A 206 -13.79 -15.91 -0.21
N TYR A 207 -13.17 -14.84 -0.73
CA TYR A 207 -12.09 -14.95 -1.72
C TYR A 207 -10.81 -15.56 -1.16
N ARG A 208 -10.53 -15.36 0.13
CA ARG A 208 -9.45 -16.07 0.83
C ARG A 208 -9.63 -17.59 0.74
N GLY A 209 -10.88 -18.06 0.85
CA GLY A 209 -11.24 -19.47 0.65
C GLY A 209 -11.13 -19.90 -0.81
N LEU A 210 -11.77 -19.17 -1.73
CA LEU A 210 -11.80 -19.49 -3.16
C LEU A 210 -10.40 -19.53 -3.81
N LEU A 211 -9.48 -18.69 -3.34
CA LEU A 211 -8.11 -18.61 -3.84
C LEU A 211 -7.15 -19.55 -3.08
N GLY A 212 -7.62 -20.27 -2.06
CA GLY A 212 -6.79 -21.17 -1.27
C GLY A 212 -5.71 -20.44 -0.45
N ALA A 213 -5.90 -19.14 -0.18
CA ALA A 213 -4.88 -18.27 0.41
C ALA A 213 -4.43 -18.74 1.80
N ARG A 214 -5.34 -19.29 2.62
CA ARG A 214 -5.00 -19.83 3.96
C ARG A 214 -3.93 -20.90 3.94
N ARG A 215 -3.83 -21.66 2.84
CA ARG A 215 -2.83 -22.72 2.65
C ARG A 215 -1.63 -22.19 1.87
N MET A 216 -1.90 -21.56 0.73
CA MET A 216 -0.87 -21.15 -0.22
C MET A 216 0.05 -20.05 0.34
N VAL A 217 -0.50 -19.06 1.05
CA VAL A 217 0.30 -17.93 1.54
C VAL A 217 1.36 -18.37 2.56
N PRO A 218 1.02 -19.11 3.64
CA PRO A 218 2.05 -19.59 4.57
C PRO A 218 3.08 -20.50 3.90
N GLU A 219 2.68 -21.38 2.98
CA GLU A 219 3.58 -22.26 2.24
C GLU A 219 4.59 -21.48 1.39
N GLU A 220 4.12 -20.49 0.62
CA GLU A 220 4.99 -19.67 -0.23
C GLU A 220 5.88 -18.71 0.59
N LEU A 221 5.39 -18.17 1.71
CA LEU A 221 6.19 -17.37 2.65
C LEU A 221 7.28 -18.20 3.33
N ALA A 222 7.00 -19.46 3.67
CA ALA A 222 8.00 -20.36 4.25
C ALA A 222 9.18 -20.60 3.31
N ARG A 223 8.95 -20.61 1.99
CA ARG A 223 10.03 -20.69 0.97
C ARG A 223 10.92 -19.45 0.95
N LEU A 224 10.42 -18.32 1.43
CA LEU A 224 11.17 -17.09 1.66
C LEU A 224 11.77 -17.04 3.09
N GLY A 225 11.69 -18.10 3.89
CA GLY A 225 12.16 -18.09 5.27
C GLY A 225 11.36 -17.16 6.20
N ALA A 226 10.25 -16.59 5.73
CA ALA A 226 9.34 -15.78 6.53
C ALA A 226 8.57 -16.71 7.47
N GLY A 227 9.00 -16.78 8.74
CA GLY A 227 8.45 -17.69 9.76
C GLY A 227 9.52 -18.50 10.51
N ALA A 228 10.75 -18.56 10.00
CA ALA A 228 11.86 -19.10 10.77
C ALA A 228 12.39 -18.01 11.71
N ARG A 229 12.01 -18.04 13.01
CA ARG A 229 12.79 -17.36 14.05
C ARG A 229 14.23 -17.82 13.87
N ARG A 230 15.16 -16.91 13.53
CA ARG A 230 16.60 -17.22 13.51
C ARG A 230 16.92 -17.85 14.87
N LYS A 231 17.21 -19.15 14.88
CA LYS A 231 17.73 -19.78 16.09
C LYS A 231 18.98 -18.99 16.48
N PRO A 232 19.10 -18.52 17.73
CA PRO A 232 20.34 -17.92 18.17
C PRO A 232 21.46 -18.92 17.92
N LYS A 233 22.50 -18.45 17.21
CA LYS A 233 23.69 -19.23 16.89
C LYS A 233 24.21 -19.79 18.21
N PRO A 234 24.32 -21.13 18.41
CA PRO A 234 24.88 -21.65 19.63
C PRO A 234 26.30 -21.09 19.74
N LEU A 235 26.56 -20.36 20.83
CA LEU A 235 27.90 -19.96 21.23
C LEU A 235 28.75 -21.22 21.21
N GLY A 236 29.73 -21.25 20.33
CA GLY A 236 30.59 -22.40 20.13
C GLY A 236 31.16 -22.85 21.47
N LYS A 237 30.90 -24.11 21.84
CA LYS A 237 31.66 -24.80 22.86
C LYS A 237 33.13 -24.72 22.44
N LYS A 238 33.93 -23.92 23.17
CA LYS A 238 35.39 -24.01 23.10
C LYS A 238 35.77 -25.43 23.49
N SER A 239 36.15 -26.21 22.48
CA SER A 239 36.91 -27.43 22.63
C SER A 239 38.39 -27.08 22.80
N ALA A 240 39.09 -27.91 23.57
CA ALA A 240 40.51 -27.90 23.92
C ALA A 240 40.94 -26.87 24.99
N ALA A 241 41.68 -27.24 26.04
CA ALA A 241 42.80 -28.18 26.00
C ALA A 241 42.94 -29.08 27.24
N ARG A 242 43.11 -30.36 26.91
CA ARG A 242 43.96 -31.38 27.53
C ARG A 242 45.21 -30.80 28.21
N LYS A 243 45.43 -31.11 29.49
CA LYS A 243 46.79 -31.31 30.04
C LYS A 243 46.81 -32.62 30.82
N THR A 244 47.51 -33.57 30.22
CA THR A 244 47.96 -34.83 30.77
C THR A 244 48.93 -34.62 31.92
N ALA A 245 48.95 -35.63 32.79
CA ALA A 245 49.87 -35.88 33.86
C ALA A 245 51.36 -35.66 33.51
N SER A 246 52.13 -35.32 34.52
CA SER A 246 53.56 -35.67 34.63
C SER A 246 53.79 -36.28 36.01
N GLU A 247 54.28 -37.52 35.99
CA GLU A 247 54.86 -38.30 37.09
C GLU A 247 56.07 -37.63 37.75
N ASP A 248 56.28 -38.02 39.00
CA ASP A 248 57.54 -38.27 39.74
C ASP A 248 58.58 -37.16 39.96
N LYS A 249 58.75 -36.78 41.24
CA LYS A 249 59.83 -37.32 42.10
C LYS A 249 59.57 -37.05 43.58
#